data_AF-A0AAW1JNC2-F1
#
_entry.id   AF-A0AAW1JNC2-F1
#
_cell.length_a   1.000
_cell.length_b   1.000
_cell.length_c   1.000
_cell.angle_alpha   90.00
_cell.angle_beta   90.00
_cell.angle_gamma   90.00
#
_symmetry.space_group_name_H-M   'P 1'
#
loop_
_entity.id
_entity.type
_entity.pdbx_description
1 polymer ?
#
loop_
_entity_poly.entity_id
_entity_poly.type
_entity_poly.pdbx_seq_one_letter_code
_entity_poly.pdbx_strand_id
1 'polypeptide(L)'
;MSRRASGRRNGRVDSEDATKGRKGERIERVDSADATKEKMNSREKRRLLKYEELPEFLKDNEFILDYYRCEWPLKDTFLSVFSLHNETLNIWTHLGGFVIFAAMAVLSLMENTNDDDEGSISSFFRTNVVATPLMTILSLHSTNSSKNSAPTDSHYIHYSRSSLLGINRADSELLPRWPWFVFLSGAMCCLVFSSLSHLLACHSKRLNLFFWRLDYTGISIMIVCSFFAPVYYVFYCQPIWQLLYLTSITIFGILSIITLLAPALSSPRFRKFRASLFLTMGFSGVIPAIHAATLHWAHSQMLIALGYEVFMGMLYAIGAGFYVSRIPERWKPGCFDLAGHSHQIFHVFVVGGALAHSVATLIMMNWRQGSLTC
;
A
#
# COMPACT_ATOMS: atom_id res chain seq x y z
N MET A 1 7.31 76.71 83.54
CA MET A 1 8.19 76.19 82.47
C MET A 1 7.68 74.80 82.09
N SER A 2 7.02 74.66 80.92
CA SER A 2 7.54 73.97 79.70
C SER A 2 7.44 72.43 79.81
N ARG A 3 6.45 71.72 79.23
CA ARG A 3 6.13 71.37 77.80
C ARG A 3 6.47 69.89 77.49
N ARG A 4 5.63 69.31 76.60
CA ARG A 4 5.70 68.05 75.79
C ARG A 4 5.23 66.77 76.48
N ALA A 5 4.38 65.86 75.95
CA ALA A 5 3.70 65.53 74.67
C ALA A 5 4.01 64.06 74.30
N SER A 6 3.04 63.41 73.62
CA SER A 6 3.10 62.06 72.97
C SER A 6 2.77 60.88 73.90
N GLY A 7 1.98 59.86 73.55
CA GLY A 7 1.35 59.50 72.28
C GLY A 7 0.62 58.15 72.42
N ARG A 8 -0.45 57.99 71.66
CA ARG A 8 -1.38 56.85 71.56
C ARG A 8 -0.82 55.82 70.56
N ARG A 9 -0.93 54.50 70.78
CA ARG A 9 -1.21 53.52 69.69
C ARG A 9 -1.58 52.10 70.14
N ASN A 10 -2.64 51.62 69.49
CA ASN A 10 -3.23 50.28 69.49
C ASN A 10 -2.23 49.16 69.17
N GLY A 11 -2.36 48.02 69.86
CA GLY A 11 -1.94 46.71 69.36
C GLY A 11 -3.10 46.03 68.64
N ARG A 12 -2.98 45.88 67.32
CA ARG A 12 -3.81 44.99 66.49
C ARG A 12 -3.02 44.57 65.26
N VAL A 13 -2.24 43.51 65.38
CA VAL A 13 -1.73 42.69 64.27
C VAL A 13 -1.52 41.31 64.86
N ASP A 14 -2.31 40.31 64.41
CA ASP A 14 -2.04 38.86 64.48
C ASP A 14 -3.31 38.11 64.01
N SER A 15 -3.54 38.06 62.68
CA SER A 15 -4.55 37.18 62.08
C SER A 15 -4.46 36.98 60.55
N GLU A 16 -3.60 37.71 59.84
CA GLU A 16 -3.56 37.67 58.37
C GLU A 16 -2.60 36.63 57.76
N ASP A 17 -1.68 36.03 58.53
CA ASP A 17 -0.64 35.15 57.96
C ASP A 17 -1.07 33.67 57.87
N ALA A 18 -1.85 33.16 58.83
CA ALA A 18 -2.35 31.78 58.82
C ALA A 18 -3.43 31.52 57.73
N THR A 19 -4.08 32.56 57.22
CA THR A 19 -5.10 32.45 56.16
C THR A 19 -4.50 32.44 54.76
N LYS A 20 -3.28 32.97 54.56
CA LYS A 20 -2.56 32.95 53.28
C LYS A 20 -2.00 31.57 52.96
N GLY A 21 -1.34 30.89 53.91
CA GLY A 21 -0.82 29.54 53.71
C GLY A 21 -1.91 28.51 53.40
N ARG A 22 -3.05 28.61 54.09
CA ARG A 22 -4.20 27.70 53.89
C ARG A 22 -4.95 27.92 52.57
N LYS A 23 -4.87 29.12 51.99
CA LYS A 23 -5.40 29.39 50.64
C LYS A 23 -4.46 28.87 49.55
N GLY A 24 -3.15 29.05 49.69
CA GLY A 24 -2.16 28.53 48.73
C GLY A 24 -2.19 27.00 48.62
N GLU A 25 -2.20 26.30 49.76
CA GLU A 25 -2.29 24.83 49.80
C GLU A 25 -3.62 24.28 49.25
N ARG A 26 -4.70 25.07 49.35
CA ARG A 26 -6.01 24.70 48.81
C ARG A 26 -6.06 24.90 47.31
N ILE A 27 -5.42 25.95 46.79
CA ILE A 27 -5.31 26.21 45.34
C ILE A 27 -4.44 25.13 44.69
N GLU A 28 -3.25 24.83 45.24
CA GLU A 28 -2.39 23.76 44.71
C GLU A 28 -3.05 22.37 44.76
N ARG A 29 -3.81 22.05 45.82
CA ARG A 29 -4.57 20.79 45.89
C ARG A 29 -5.71 20.74 44.88
N VAL A 30 -6.37 21.86 44.60
CA VAL A 30 -7.44 21.94 43.59
C VAL A 30 -6.83 21.80 42.18
N ASP A 31 -5.75 22.52 41.88
CA ASP A 31 -5.06 22.44 40.59
C ASP A 31 -4.48 21.03 40.34
N SER A 32 -3.91 20.41 41.38
CA SER A 32 -3.43 19.02 41.31
C SER A 32 -4.57 18.01 41.13
N ALA A 33 -5.73 18.23 41.76
CA ALA A 33 -6.89 17.35 41.62
C ALA A 33 -7.53 17.48 40.23
N ASP A 34 -7.58 18.69 39.68
CA ASP A 34 -8.11 18.96 38.34
C ASP A 34 -7.18 18.39 37.26
N ALA A 35 -5.86 18.57 37.40
CA ALA A 35 -4.87 17.95 36.53
C ALA A 35 -4.91 16.41 36.59
N THR A 36 -5.25 15.83 37.75
CA THR A 36 -5.40 14.36 37.90
C THR A 36 -6.69 13.87 37.25
N LYS A 37 -7.80 14.61 37.38
CA LYS A 37 -9.07 14.32 36.69
C LYS A 37 -8.95 14.44 35.18
N GLU A 38 -8.30 15.49 34.67
CA GLU A 38 -8.03 15.63 33.24
C GLU A 38 -7.15 14.49 32.71
N LYS A 39 -6.11 14.10 33.45
CA LYS A 39 -5.27 12.95 33.08
C LYS A 39 -6.08 11.65 33.07
N MET A 40 -6.92 11.40 34.07
CA MET A 40 -7.82 10.23 34.09
C MET A 40 -8.79 10.22 32.92
N ASN A 41 -9.48 11.33 32.66
CA ASN A 41 -10.44 11.45 31.56
C ASN A 41 -9.75 11.31 30.19
N SER A 42 -8.54 11.83 30.06
CA SER A 42 -7.70 11.64 28.86
C SER A 42 -7.20 10.21 28.70
N ARG A 43 -7.03 9.45 29.79
CA ARG A 43 -6.58 8.05 29.79
C ARG A 43 -7.76 7.10 29.52
N GLU A 44 -8.95 7.42 29.99
CA GLU A 44 -10.20 6.77 29.59
C GLU A 44 -10.48 6.94 28.10
N LYS A 45 -10.29 8.14 27.55
CA LYS A 45 -10.40 8.39 26.09
C LYS A 45 -9.38 7.60 25.26
N ARG A 46 -8.27 7.17 25.86
CA ARG A 46 -7.19 6.39 25.22
C ARG A 46 -7.27 4.89 25.53
N ARG A 47 -8.31 4.44 26.22
CA ARG A 47 -8.53 3.02 26.50
C ARG A 47 -8.87 2.30 25.20
N LEU A 48 -8.29 1.12 24.99
CA LEU A 48 -8.74 0.22 23.94
C LEU A 48 -10.05 -0.44 24.37
N LEU A 49 -10.98 -0.52 23.43
CA LEU A 49 -12.34 -1.01 23.68
C LEU A 49 -12.51 -2.44 23.17
N LYS A 50 -13.46 -3.14 23.78
CA LYS A 50 -13.95 -4.42 23.29
C LYS A 50 -14.98 -4.21 22.18
N TYR A 51 -15.16 -5.23 21.34
CA TYR A 51 -16.10 -5.20 20.22
C TYR A 51 -17.52 -4.79 20.65
N GLU A 52 -18.01 -5.31 21.78
CA GLU A 52 -19.36 -5.03 22.28
C GLU A 52 -19.58 -3.56 22.62
N GLU A 53 -18.54 -2.89 23.13
CA GLU A 53 -18.53 -1.48 23.55
C GLU A 53 -18.50 -0.50 22.36
N LEU A 54 -18.20 -0.99 21.14
CA LEU A 54 -18.06 -0.12 19.97
C LEU A 54 -19.40 0.44 19.48
N PRO A 55 -19.39 1.68 18.95
CA PRO A 55 -20.51 2.20 18.18
C PRO A 55 -20.67 1.40 16.89
N GLU A 56 -21.91 1.31 16.39
CA GLU A 56 -22.30 0.47 15.26
C GLU A 56 -21.47 0.71 13.99
N PHE A 57 -21.00 1.95 13.75
CA PHE A 57 -20.22 2.27 12.55
C PHE A 57 -18.77 1.73 12.59
N LEU A 58 -18.27 1.29 13.76
CA LEU A 58 -16.94 0.65 13.91
C LEU A 58 -17.03 -0.88 13.99
N LYS A 59 -18.23 -1.45 14.10
CA LYS A 59 -18.48 -2.90 14.19
C LYS A 59 -18.44 -3.56 12.81
N ASP A 60 -17.23 -3.80 12.29
CA ASP A 60 -17.05 -4.47 10.98
C ASP A 60 -16.86 -5.99 11.07
N ASN A 61 -16.19 -6.49 12.10
CA ASN A 61 -15.87 -7.92 12.23
C ASN A 61 -16.15 -8.46 13.63
N GLU A 62 -17.23 -9.23 13.79
CA GLU A 62 -17.64 -9.80 15.09
C GLU A 62 -16.68 -10.84 15.69
N PHE A 63 -15.66 -11.28 14.95
CA PHE A 63 -14.70 -12.28 15.43
C PHE A 63 -13.45 -11.68 16.09
N ILE A 64 -13.20 -10.38 15.88
CA ILE A 64 -12.14 -9.64 16.57
C ILE A 64 -12.78 -9.01 17.80
N LEU A 65 -12.32 -9.39 18.99
CA LEU A 65 -13.07 -9.13 20.22
C LEU A 65 -12.52 -7.97 21.06
N ASP A 66 -11.23 -7.67 20.95
CA ASP A 66 -10.54 -6.67 21.76
C ASP A 66 -9.59 -5.78 20.93
N TYR A 67 -8.92 -4.83 21.61
CA TYR A 67 -7.89 -3.94 21.07
C TYR A 67 -8.37 -2.86 20.08
N TYR A 68 -9.63 -2.43 20.17
CA TYR A 68 -10.15 -1.40 19.26
C TYR A 68 -9.86 0.02 19.74
N ARG A 69 -9.51 0.89 18.79
CA ARG A 69 -9.48 2.35 18.98
C ARG A 69 -10.84 2.95 18.64
N CYS A 70 -11.35 3.86 19.46
CA CYS A 70 -12.66 4.48 19.25
C CYS A 70 -12.63 5.95 19.65
N GLU A 71 -12.90 6.83 18.70
CA GLU A 71 -13.02 8.29 18.88
C GLU A 71 -11.78 8.97 19.48
N TRP A 72 -10.59 8.42 19.20
CA TRP A 72 -9.31 8.99 19.65
C TRP A 72 -9.04 10.33 18.95
N PRO A 73 -8.51 11.36 19.65
CA PRO A 73 -8.09 12.61 19.03
C PRO A 73 -7.05 12.41 17.93
N LEU A 74 -7.06 13.23 16.87
CA LEU A 74 -6.19 13.07 15.71
C LEU A 74 -4.70 12.89 16.07
N LYS A 75 -4.20 13.68 17.02
CA LYS A 75 -2.80 13.57 17.49
C LYS A 75 -2.48 12.18 18.03
N ASP A 76 -3.37 11.64 18.86
CA ASP A 76 -3.21 10.31 19.46
C ASP A 76 -3.37 9.22 18.39
N THR A 77 -4.29 9.42 17.45
CA THR A 77 -4.47 8.54 16.29
C THR A 77 -3.20 8.47 15.44
N PHE A 78 -2.54 9.59 15.13
CA PHE A 78 -1.26 9.57 14.41
C PHE A 78 -0.15 8.87 15.21
N LEU A 79 -0.05 9.15 16.51
CA LEU A 79 0.95 8.52 17.37
C LEU A 79 0.69 7.02 17.58
N SER A 80 -0.56 6.57 17.41
CA SER A 80 -0.93 5.16 17.58
C SER A 80 -0.28 4.23 16.56
N VAL A 81 0.33 4.74 15.48
CA VAL A 81 1.15 3.92 14.56
C VAL A 81 2.27 3.16 15.29
N PHE A 82 2.75 3.69 16.43
CA PHE A 82 3.77 3.07 17.30
C PHE A 82 3.17 2.32 18.49
N SER A 83 1.85 2.12 18.53
CA SER A 83 1.13 1.42 19.59
C SER A 83 0.54 0.10 19.07
N LEU A 84 0.33 -0.85 19.97
CA LEU A 84 -0.30 -2.14 19.66
C LEU A 84 -1.82 -2.03 19.78
N HIS A 85 -2.51 -2.32 18.69
CA HIS A 85 -3.96 -2.41 18.57
C HIS A 85 -4.33 -3.28 17.36
N ASN A 86 -5.61 -3.61 17.20
CA ASN A 86 -6.08 -4.49 16.13
C ASN A 86 -5.71 -4.01 14.71
N GLU A 87 -5.59 -2.70 14.51
CA GLU A 87 -5.21 -2.10 13.22
C GLU A 87 -3.70 -1.97 12.97
N THR A 88 -2.82 -2.31 13.94
CA THR A 88 -1.38 -1.98 13.84
C THR A 88 -0.75 -2.62 12.62
N LEU A 89 -0.94 -3.92 12.42
CA LEU A 89 -0.36 -4.62 11.27
C LEU A 89 -1.06 -4.26 9.95
N ASN A 90 -2.34 -3.88 9.95
CA ASN A 90 -3.01 -3.38 8.75
C ASN A 90 -2.33 -2.11 8.23
N ILE A 91 -1.94 -1.20 9.15
CA ILE A 91 -1.20 0.02 8.81
C ILE A 91 0.21 -0.32 8.33
N TRP A 92 0.96 -1.12 9.08
CA TRP A 92 2.38 -1.39 8.78
C TRP A 92 2.60 -2.22 7.52
N THR A 93 1.71 -3.17 7.21
CA THR A 93 1.82 -4.00 5.99
C THR A 93 1.74 -3.15 4.72
N HIS A 94 0.78 -2.23 4.64
CA HIS A 94 0.66 -1.33 3.49
C HIS A 94 1.64 -0.15 3.53
N LEU A 95 2.02 0.36 4.71
CA LEU A 95 3.06 1.38 4.81
C LEU A 95 4.43 0.84 4.36
N GLY A 96 4.78 -0.39 4.78
CA GLY A 96 5.98 -1.09 4.32
C GLY A 96 5.93 -1.35 2.81
N GLY A 97 4.77 -1.79 2.30
CA GLY A 97 4.53 -1.90 0.86
C GLY A 97 4.79 -0.57 0.13
N PHE A 98 4.24 0.54 0.63
CA PHE A 98 4.46 1.86 0.03
C PHE A 98 5.94 2.22 -0.05
N VAL A 99 6.71 1.98 1.02
CA VAL A 99 8.16 2.23 1.03
C VAL A 99 8.88 1.39 -0.04
N ILE A 100 8.49 0.13 -0.23
CA ILE A 100 9.06 -0.73 -1.29
C ILE A 100 8.78 -0.14 -2.68
N PHE A 101 7.53 0.26 -2.96
CA PHE A 101 7.15 0.85 -4.25
C PHE A 101 7.77 2.24 -4.48
N ALA A 102 7.91 3.05 -3.44
CA ALA A 102 8.60 4.33 -3.50
C ALA A 102 10.10 4.14 -3.80
N ALA A 103 10.75 3.17 -3.15
CA ALA A 103 12.13 2.81 -3.45
C ALA A 103 12.28 2.34 -4.91
N MET A 104 11.37 1.49 -5.41
CA MET A 104 11.36 1.09 -6.83
C MET A 104 11.22 2.29 -7.77
N ALA A 105 10.35 3.26 -7.46
CA ALA A 105 10.18 4.46 -8.27
C ALA A 105 11.45 5.32 -8.28
N VAL A 106 12.07 5.54 -7.12
CA VAL A 106 13.33 6.30 -7.01
C VAL A 106 14.46 5.62 -7.78
N LEU A 107 14.63 4.30 -7.60
CA LEU A 107 15.64 3.53 -8.33
C LEU A 107 15.41 3.62 -9.84
N SER A 108 14.15 3.50 -10.30
CA SER A 108 13.79 3.63 -11.72
C SER A 108 14.03 5.04 -12.27
N LEU A 109 13.97 6.07 -11.43
CA LEU A 109 14.30 7.45 -11.81
C LEU A 109 15.81 7.66 -11.90
N MET A 110 16.58 7.11 -10.95
CA MET A 110 18.04 7.20 -10.90
C MET A 110 18.72 6.45 -12.05
N GLU A 111 18.15 5.34 -12.51
CA GLU A 111 18.64 4.64 -13.71
C GLU A 111 18.55 5.51 -14.98
N ASN A 112 17.68 6.53 -15.02
CA ASN A 112 17.65 7.48 -16.14
C ASN A 112 18.75 8.55 -16.07
N THR A 113 19.42 8.72 -14.93
CA THR A 113 20.44 9.77 -14.77
C THR A 113 21.87 9.25 -14.89
N ASN A 114 22.06 7.94 -14.73
CA ASN A 114 23.37 7.30 -14.71
C ASN A 114 23.49 6.32 -15.89
N ASP A 115 23.80 6.84 -17.08
CA ASP A 115 24.01 6.04 -18.31
C ASP A 115 25.24 5.10 -18.25
N ASP A 116 25.96 5.04 -17.13
CA ASP A 116 27.21 4.26 -16.96
C ASP A 116 27.08 3.00 -16.07
N ASP A 117 25.95 2.77 -15.39
CA ASP A 117 25.78 1.60 -14.50
C ASP A 117 24.79 0.57 -15.07
N GLU A 118 25.33 -0.42 -15.76
CA GLU A 118 24.63 -1.58 -16.30
C GLU A 118 23.96 -2.38 -15.15
N GLY A 119 22.63 -2.27 -14.99
CA GLY A 119 21.81 -3.37 -14.50
C GLY A 119 21.47 -3.45 -13.00
N SER A 120 21.44 -2.35 -12.25
CA SER A 120 21.14 -2.39 -10.80
C SER A 120 19.74 -2.93 -10.47
N ILE A 121 18.68 -2.53 -11.19
CA ILE A 121 17.30 -2.98 -10.91
C ILE A 121 17.11 -4.44 -11.34
N SER A 122 17.51 -4.78 -12.56
CA SER A 122 17.39 -6.16 -13.05
C SER A 122 18.22 -7.15 -12.23
N SER A 123 19.39 -6.74 -11.74
CA SER A 123 20.22 -7.51 -10.81
C SER A 123 19.53 -7.63 -9.45
N PHE A 124 19.13 -6.52 -8.82
CA PHE A 124 18.48 -6.54 -7.51
C PHE A 124 17.22 -7.42 -7.47
N PHE A 125 16.37 -7.38 -8.51
CA PHE A 125 15.19 -8.25 -8.61
C PHE A 125 15.54 -9.70 -8.97
N ARG A 126 16.54 -9.94 -9.84
CA ARG A 126 17.04 -11.31 -10.11
C ARG A 126 17.58 -11.97 -8.85
N THR A 127 18.35 -11.24 -8.04
CA THR A 127 19.06 -11.81 -6.88
C THR A 127 18.17 -11.89 -5.64
N ASN A 128 17.29 -10.92 -5.39
CA ASN A 128 16.54 -10.83 -4.11
C ASN A 128 15.06 -11.25 -4.19
N VAL A 129 14.42 -11.24 -5.36
CA VAL A 129 12.96 -11.52 -5.49
C VAL A 129 12.67 -12.77 -6.31
N VAL A 130 13.46 -13.02 -7.37
CA VAL A 130 13.27 -14.19 -8.27
C VAL A 130 13.85 -15.49 -7.69
N ALA A 131 14.71 -15.44 -6.68
CA ALA A 131 15.31 -16.60 -6.01
C ALA A 131 14.32 -17.38 -5.09
N THR A 132 13.05 -17.49 -5.50
CA THR A 132 12.08 -18.40 -4.88
C THR A 132 12.13 -19.78 -5.56
N PRO A 133 11.75 -20.88 -4.88
CA PRO A 133 12.11 -22.25 -5.27
C PRO A 133 11.56 -22.74 -6.63
N LEU A 134 10.64 -21.99 -7.26
CA LEU A 134 9.98 -22.39 -8.50
C LEU A 134 10.95 -22.43 -9.70
N MET A 135 11.93 -21.53 -9.76
CA MET A 135 12.95 -21.51 -10.83
C MET A 135 13.98 -22.63 -10.68
N THR A 136 14.27 -23.07 -9.45
CA THR A 136 15.17 -24.19 -9.19
C THR A 136 14.54 -25.52 -9.64
N ILE A 137 13.22 -25.68 -9.48
CA ILE A 137 12.49 -26.88 -9.90
C ILE A 137 12.37 -26.97 -11.42
N LEU A 138 12.16 -25.84 -12.13
CA LEU A 138 12.11 -25.81 -13.59
C LEU A 138 13.49 -25.99 -14.26
N SER A 139 14.58 -25.55 -13.62
CA SER A 139 15.94 -25.83 -14.13
C SER A 139 16.38 -27.28 -13.93
N LEU A 140 15.83 -28.00 -12.95
CA LEU A 140 16.19 -29.39 -12.68
C LEU A 140 15.62 -30.41 -13.69
N HIS A 141 14.67 -29.99 -14.53
CA HIS A 141 14.06 -30.87 -15.53
C HIS A 141 14.71 -30.80 -16.92
N SER A 142 15.72 -29.93 -17.10
CA SER A 142 16.39 -29.71 -18.40
C SER A 142 17.81 -30.29 -18.48
N THR A 143 18.27 -31.06 -17.49
CA THR A 143 19.63 -31.65 -17.46
C THR A 143 19.65 -33.17 -17.64
N ASN A 144 18.67 -33.72 -18.36
CA ASN A 144 18.65 -35.14 -18.70
C ASN A 144 18.22 -35.38 -20.16
N SER A 145 19.01 -34.90 -21.12
CA SER A 145 19.02 -35.53 -22.46
C SER A 145 20.30 -35.27 -23.26
N SER A 146 20.97 -36.39 -23.55
CA SER A 146 21.96 -36.69 -24.60
C SER A 146 23.17 -35.77 -24.84
N LYS A 147 24.34 -36.32 -24.46
CA LYS A 147 25.62 -36.20 -25.16
C LYS A 147 25.48 -36.62 -26.64
N ASN A 148 25.96 -35.82 -27.59
CA ASN A 148 26.91 -36.22 -28.65
C ASN A 148 27.17 -35.12 -29.72
N SER A 149 28.47 -35.01 -30.07
CA SER A 149 29.11 -34.64 -31.36
C SER A 149 29.11 -33.21 -31.94
N ALA A 150 30.34 -32.66 -31.93
CA ALA A 150 31.14 -32.03 -33.00
C ALA A 150 31.06 -30.50 -33.28
N PRO A 151 32.20 -29.83 -33.62
CA PRO A 151 32.33 -28.37 -33.66
C PRO A 151 32.44 -27.80 -35.08
N THR A 152 31.97 -26.57 -35.29
CA THR A 152 32.40 -25.70 -36.40
C THR A 152 32.32 -24.23 -36.00
N ASP A 153 33.47 -23.56 -36.09
CA ASP A 153 33.69 -22.11 -35.98
C ASP A 153 33.01 -21.32 -37.12
N SER A 154 32.57 -20.09 -36.85
CA SER A 154 33.29 -18.88 -37.31
C SER A 154 32.39 -17.62 -37.45
N HIS A 155 33.02 -16.48 -37.15
CA HIS A 155 32.74 -15.07 -37.51
C HIS A 155 31.60 -14.34 -36.80
N TYR A 156 31.94 -13.25 -36.07
CA TYR A 156 31.43 -11.86 -36.22
C TYR A 156 32.33 -10.93 -35.36
N ILE A 157 33.38 -10.34 -35.95
CA ILE A 157 33.54 -8.94 -36.39
C ILE A 157 33.31 -7.87 -35.31
N HIS A 158 34.42 -7.26 -34.92
CA HIS A 158 34.60 -6.03 -34.16
C HIS A 158 34.33 -4.80 -35.06
N TYR A 159 33.62 -3.77 -34.60
CA TYR A 159 33.78 -2.42 -35.16
C TYR A 159 33.54 -1.32 -34.13
N SER A 160 34.61 -0.56 -33.85
CA SER A 160 34.62 0.67 -33.07
C SER A 160 34.62 1.88 -34.01
N ARG A 161 33.59 2.73 -33.81
CA ARG A 161 33.59 4.21 -33.84
C ARG A 161 34.39 4.98 -34.91
N SER A 162 33.66 5.72 -35.74
CA SER A 162 33.64 7.21 -35.83
C SER A 162 33.55 7.74 -37.27
N SER A 163 32.45 8.42 -37.59
CA SER A 163 32.46 9.48 -38.61
C SER A 163 31.49 10.58 -38.19
N LEU A 164 32.06 11.77 -38.09
CA LEU A 164 31.55 13.03 -37.61
C LEU A 164 31.09 13.85 -38.83
N LEU A 165 29.78 13.85 -39.13
CA LEU A 165 29.02 14.89 -39.83
C LEU A 165 27.66 14.33 -40.26
N GLY A 166 26.66 14.62 -39.44
CA GLY A 166 25.28 14.19 -39.64
C GLY A 166 24.43 14.72 -38.50
N ILE A 167 24.36 16.04 -38.38
CA ILE A 167 23.33 16.72 -37.61
C ILE A 167 21.99 16.10 -38.04
N ASN A 168 21.22 15.56 -37.09
CA ASN A 168 19.92 14.87 -37.21
C ASN A 168 19.90 13.33 -37.30
N ARG A 169 20.66 12.61 -36.46
CA ARG A 169 20.39 11.16 -36.26
C ARG A 169 20.83 10.66 -34.88
N ALA A 170 20.11 11.05 -33.82
CA ALA A 170 20.27 10.46 -32.49
C ALA A 170 19.01 10.57 -31.62
N ASP A 171 17.82 10.47 -32.20
CA ASP A 171 16.68 9.91 -31.46
C ASP A 171 16.77 8.39 -31.65
N SER A 172 17.70 7.75 -30.94
CA SER A 172 17.56 6.32 -30.66
C SER A 172 16.22 6.19 -29.95
N GLU A 173 15.20 5.60 -30.58
CA GLU A 173 13.83 5.53 -30.06
C GLU A 173 13.82 4.93 -28.63
N LEU A 174 13.89 5.78 -27.61
CA LEU A 174 13.83 5.33 -26.22
C LEU A 174 12.40 4.88 -25.96
N LEU A 175 12.22 3.60 -25.62
CA LEU A 175 10.93 3.07 -25.20
C LEU A 175 10.38 3.90 -24.03
N PRO A 176 9.18 4.49 -24.15
CA PRO A 176 8.65 5.34 -23.10
C PRO A 176 8.41 4.56 -21.80
N ARG A 177 8.98 5.07 -20.69
CA ARG A 177 8.88 4.50 -19.34
C ARG A 177 7.71 5.06 -18.52
N TRP A 178 6.97 6.04 -19.03
CA TRP A 178 5.82 6.61 -18.33
C TRP A 178 4.76 5.56 -17.90
N PRO A 179 4.46 4.48 -18.65
CA PRO A 179 3.47 3.49 -18.23
C PRO A 179 3.87 2.78 -16.94
N TRP A 180 5.17 2.49 -16.78
CA TRP A 180 5.73 1.93 -15.56
C TRP A 180 5.50 2.85 -14.35
N PHE A 181 5.76 4.15 -14.51
CA PHE A 181 5.51 5.12 -13.44
C PHE A 181 4.03 5.33 -13.13
N VAL A 182 3.13 5.17 -14.11
CA VAL A 182 1.68 5.16 -13.86
C VAL A 182 1.29 4.01 -12.95
N PHE A 183 1.79 2.80 -13.21
CA PHE A 183 1.57 1.65 -12.33
C PHE A 183 2.11 1.91 -10.92
N LEU A 184 3.39 2.31 -10.80
CA LEU A 184 4.01 2.59 -9.50
C LEU A 184 3.24 3.66 -8.71
N SER A 185 2.80 4.73 -9.38
CA SER A 185 2.00 5.79 -8.77
C SER A 185 0.66 5.25 -8.27
N GLY A 186 -0.04 4.44 -9.08
CA GLY A 186 -1.29 3.80 -8.69
C GLY A 186 -1.14 2.87 -7.48
N ALA A 187 -0.09 2.05 -7.45
CA ALA A 187 0.23 1.17 -6.32
C ALA A 187 0.53 1.98 -5.05
N MET A 188 1.39 3.00 -5.14
CA MET A 188 1.71 3.88 -4.02
C MET A 188 0.46 4.59 -3.47
N CYS A 189 -0.38 5.15 -4.35
CA CYS A 189 -1.64 5.79 -3.96
C CYS A 189 -2.55 4.82 -3.19
N CYS A 190 -2.74 3.60 -3.68
CA CYS A 190 -3.56 2.59 -3.01
C CYS A 190 -3.02 2.25 -1.61
N LEU A 191 -1.72 1.98 -1.50
CA LEU A 191 -1.09 1.59 -0.24
C LEU A 191 -1.12 2.71 0.81
N VAL A 192 -0.92 3.96 0.39
CA VAL A 192 -1.05 5.13 1.28
C VAL A 192 -2.49 5.36 1.69
N PHE A 193 -3.44 5.32 0.76
CA PHE A 193 -4.86 5.50 1.08
C PHE A 193 -5.34 4.44 2.07
N SER A 194 -4.92 3.19 1.88
CA SER A 194 -5.23 2.12 2.82
C SER A 194 -4.61 2.35 4.19
N SER A 195 -3.31 2.65 4.25
CA SER A 195 -2.61 2.89 5.53
C SER A 195 -3.20 4.06 6.30
N LEU A 196 -3.50 5.18 5.62
CA LEU A 196 -4.16 6.34 6.21
C LEU A 196 -5.56 6.01 6.70
N SER A 197 -6.28 5.13 6.00
CA SER A 197 -7.63 4.77 6.37
C SER A 197 -7.65 3.92 7.64
N HIS A 198 -6.82 2.90 7.72
CA HIS A 198 -6.65 2.13 8.95
C HIS A 198 -6.11 2.98 10.10
N LEU A 199 -5.28 3.99 9.83
CA LEU A 199 -4.80 4.90 10.85
C LEU A 199 -5.94 5.79 11.37
N LEU A 200 -6.68 6.47 10.49
CA LEU A 200 -7.55 7.62 10.83
C LEU A 200 -9.05 7.28 10.95
N ALA A 201 -9.50 6.12 10.50
CA ALA A 201 -10.91 5.75 10.51
C ALA A 201 -11.53 5.59 11.92
N CYS A 202 -10.71 5.51 12.98
CA CYS A 202 -11.21 5.43 14.35
C CYS A 202 -11.63 6.79 14.95
N HIS A 203 -11.25 7.92 14.33
CA HIS A 203 -11.40 9.25 14.96
C HIS A 203 -12.86 9.73 15.09
N SER A 204 -13.67 9.56 14.04
CA SER A 204 -15.07 9.98 14.04
C SER A 204 -15.86 9.26 12.95
N LYS A 205 -17.19 9.19 13.09
CA LYS A 205 -18.07 8.60 12.05
C LYS A 205 -17.88 9.24 10.66
N ARG A 206 -17.62 10.55 10.59
CA ARG A 206 -17.40 11.25 9.31
C ARG A 206 -16.08 10.84 8.66
N LEU A 207 -14.99 10.81 9.44
CA LEU A 207 -13.69 10.39 8.94
C LEU A 207 -13.67 8.91 8.60
N ASN A 208 -14.31 8.06 9.41
CA ASN A 208 -14.49 6.65 9.12
C ASN A 208 -15.09 6.44 7.72
N LEU A 209 -16.24 7.07 7.44
CA LEU A 209 -16.89 6.95 6.13
C LEU A 209 -16.04 7.51 4.98
N PHE A 210 -15.33 8.62 5.19
CA PHE A 210 -14.46 9.22 4.18
C PHE A 210 -13.27 8.31 3.85
N PHE A 211 -12.56 7.83 4.88
CA PHE A 211 -11.37 7.03 4.71
C PHE A 211 -11.66 5.65 4.14
N TRP A 212 -12.71 4.94 4.57
CA TRP A 212 -13.06 3.67 3.93
C TRP A 212 -13.41 3.82 2.44
N ARG A 213 -14.02 4.94 2.04
CA ARG A 213 -14.24 5.24 0.62
C ARG A 213 -12.96 5.57 -0.12
N LEU A 214 -12.03 6.27 0.53
CA LEU A 214 -10.72 6.59 -0.01
C LEU A 214 -9.92 5.30 -0.27
N ASP A 215 -9.94 4.36 0.67
CA ASP A 215 -9.32 3.04 0.53
C ASP A 215 -9.90 2.25 -0.67
N TYR A 216 -11.24 2.17 -0.78
CA TYR A 216 -11.89 1.53 -1.92
C TYR A 216 -11.58 2.20 -3.26
N THR A 217 -11.45 3.52 -3.26
CA THR A 217 -11.00 4.29 -4.42
C THR A 217 -9.56 3.94 -4.78
N GLY A 218 -8.69 3.79 -3.78
CA GLY A 218 -7.30 3.37 -3.94
C GLY A 218 -7.16 2.03 -4.66
N ILE A 219 -7.92 1.01 -4.23
CA ILE A 219 -7.94 -0.31 -4.91
C ILE A 219 -8.33 -0.15 -6.38
N SER A 220 -9.35 0.65 -6.66
CA SER A 220 -9.82 0.88 -8.04
C SER A 220 -8.75 1.56 -8.91
N ILE A 221 -8.09 2.59 -8.37
CA ILE A 221 -7.00 3.29 -9.05
C ILE A 221 -5.83 2.34 -9.33
N MET A 222 -5.43 1.53 -8.36
CA MET A 222 -4.34 0.57 -8.55
C MET A 222 -4.63 -0.42 -9.68
N ILE A 223 -5.85 -0.98 -9.71
CA ILE A 223 -6.24 -1.92 -10.78
C ILE A 223 -6.18 -1.23 -12.13
N VAL A 224 -6.75 -0.03 -12.29
CA VAL A 224 -6.69 0.71 -13.56
C VAL A 224 -5.24 0.97 -13.97
N CYS A 225 -4.42 1.54 -13.07
CA CYS A 225 -3.02 1.87 -13.36
C CYS A 225 -2.18 0.63 -13.69
N SER A 226 -2.46 -0.52 -13.08
CA SER A 226 -1.74 -1.78 -13.37
C SER A 226 -1.91 -2.27 -14.80
N PHE A 227 -3.00 -1.91 -15.48
CA PHE A 227 -3.20 -2.32 -16.87
C PHE A 227 -2.36 -1.50 -17.86
N PHE A 228 -1.90 -0.30 -17.48
CA PHE A 228 -1.22 0.61 -18.41
C PHE A 228 0.08 0.03 -18.95
N ALA A 229 0.97 -0.44 -18.07
CA ALA A 229 2.29 -0.89 -18.50
C ALA A 229 2.26 -2.19 -19.33
N PRO A 230 1.63 -3.30 -18.88
CA PRO A 230 1.57 -4.52 -19.67
C PRO A 230 0.87 -4.31 -21.01
N VAL A 231 -0.30 -3.64 -21.03
CA VAL A 231 -1.04 -3.42 -22.28
C VAL A 231 -0.25 -2.53 -23.23
N TYR A 232 0.43 -1.49 -22.72
CA TYR A 232 1.24 -0.61 -23.54
C TYR A 232 2.40 -1.36 -24.21
N TYR A 233 3.18 -2.13 -23.44
CA TYR A 233 4.38 -2.82 -23.97
C TYR A 233 4.04 -4.03 -24.84
N VAL A 234 2.99 -4.79 -24.50
CA VAL A 234 2.57 -5.96 -25.26
C VAL A 234 1.96 -5.58 -26.60
N PHE A 235 1.05 -4.59 -26.61
CA PHE A 235 0.30 -4.16 -27.79
C PHE A 235 0.89 -2.92 -28.45
N TYR A 236 2.19 -2.66 -28.25
CA TYR A 236 2.89 -1.48 -28.81
C TYR A 236 2.69 -1.35 -30.33
N CYS A 237 2.78 -2.46 -31.06
CA CYS A 237 2.58 -2.52 -32.52
C CYS A 237 1.11 -2.57 -32.96
N GLN A 238 0.17 -2.55 -32.02
CA GLN A 238 -1.25 -2.81 -32.23
C GLN A 238 -2.09 -1.74 -31.53
N PRO A 239 -2.07 -0.49 -32.01
CA PRO A 239 -2.61 0.67 -31.29
C PRO A 239 -4.11 0.59 -31.04
N ILE A 240 -4.86 -0.07 -31.94
CA ILE A 240 -6.31 -0.25 -31.79
C ILE A 240 -6.62 -1.09 -30.54
N TRP A 241 -5.92 -2.21 -30.36
CA TRP A 241 -6.11 -3.11 -29.22
C TRP A 241 -5.63 -2.47 -27.92
N GLN A 242 -4.50 -1.77 -27.98
CA GLN A 242 -3.99 -0.99 -26.84
C GLN A 242 -5.04 0.04 -26.36
N LEU A 243 -5.59 0.85 -27.27
CA LEU A 243 -6.60 1.85 -26.95
C LEU A 243 -7.87 1.20 -26.39
N LEU A 244 -8.35 0.12 -27.03
CA LEU A 244 -9.56 -0.59 -26.61
C LEU A 244 -9.45 -1.10 -25.16
N TYR A 245 -8.34 -1.76 -24.81
CA TYR A 245 -8.17 -2.30 -23.47
C TYR A 245 -7.99 -1.21 -22.40
N LEU A 246 -7.19 -0.17 -22.68
CA LEU A 246 -6.95 0.93 -21.74
C LEU A 246 -8.20 1.79 -21.50
N THR A 247 -8.99 2.06 -22.54
CA THR A 247 -10.26 2.79 -22.40
C THR A 247 -11.28 1.95 -21.62
N SER A 248 -11.40 0.66 -21.94
CA SER A 248 -12.34 -0.24 -21.26
C SER A 248 -12.07 -0.34 -19.75
N ILE A 249 -10.82 -0.58 -19.34
CA ILE A 249 -10.49 -0.68 -17.92
C ILE A 249 -10.67 0.66 -17.18
N THR A 250 -10.39 1.79 -17.85
CA THR A 250 -10.60 3.12 -17.27
C THR A 250 -12.09 3.38 -17.02
N ILE A 251 -12.96 3.01 -17.96
CA ILE A 251 -14.42 3.11 -17.79
C ILE A 251 -14.89 2.23 -16.62
N PHE A 252 -14.45 0.96 -16.56
CA PHE A 252 -14.79 0.07 -15.44
C PHE A 252 -14.29 0.60 -14.09
N GLY A 253 -13.11 1.21 -14.05
CA GLY A 253 -12.57 1.87 -12.86
C GLY A 253 -13.43 3.04 -12.40
N ILE A 254 -13.82 3.93 -13.32
CA ILE A 254 -14.69 5.08 -13.01
C ILE A 254 -16.05 4.60 -12.48
N LEU A 255 -16.67 3.63 -13.14
CA LEU A 255 -17.94 3.05 -12.71
C LEU A 255 -17.82 2.41 -11.33
N SER A 256 -16.71 1.71 -11.06
CA SER A 256 -16.44 1.11 -9.75
C SER A 256 -16.29 2.17 -8.66
N ILE A 257 -15.54 3.24 -8.91
CA ILE A 257 -15.37 4.35 -7.97
C ILE A 257 -16.72 5.01 -7.66
N ILE A 258 -17.51 5.36 -8.68
CA ILE A 258 -18.84 5.95 -8.51
C ILE A 258 -19.72 5.05 -7.64
N THR A 259 -19.71 3.75 -7.90
CA THR A 259 -20.46 2.75 -7.13
C THR A 259 -20.02 2.71 -5.66
N LEU A 260 -18.71 2.76 -5.40
CA LEU A 260 -18.15 2.62 -4.05
C LEU A 260 -18.21 3.90 -3.21
N LEU A 261 -18.35 5.07 -3.85
CA LEU A 261 -18.62 6.33 -3.17
C LEU A 261 -20.03 6.38 -2.55
N ALA A 262 -20.95 5.51 -3.01
CA ALA A 262 -22.28 5.40 -2.44
C ALA A 262 -22.24 4.87 -0.98
N PRO A 263 -22.83 5.57 0.01
CA PRO A 263 -22.81 5.15 1.42
C PRO A 263 -23.43 3.77 1.65
N ALA A 264 -24.46 3.41 0.89
CA ALA A 264 -25.15 2.13 1.04
C ALA A 264 -24.26 0.94 0.66
N LEU A 265 -23.43 1.08 -0.38
CA LEU A 265 -22.61 0.00 -0.94
C LEU A 265 -21.23 -0.13 -0.27
N SER A 266 -20.83 0.88 0.51
CA SER A 266 -19.61 0.85 1.33
C SER A 266 -19.81 0.18 2.70
N SER A 267 -21.05 -0.12 3.10
CA SER A 267 -21.37 -0.79 4.37
C SER A 267 -20.73 -2.20 4.49
N PRO A 268 -20.33 -2.66 5.69
CA PRO A 268 -19.82 -4.01 5.94
C PRO A 268 -20.67 -5.14 5.32
N ARG A 269 -21.99 -4.97 5.27
CA ARG A 269 -22.94 -5.94 4.68
C ARG A 269 -22.64 -6.29 3.22
N PHE A 270 -22.10 -5.33 2.47
CA PHE A 270 -21.79 -5.48 1.04
C PHE A 270 -20.35 -5.94 0.77
N ARG A 271 -19.66 -6.50 1.77
CA ARG A 271 -18.28 -7.02 1.62
C ARG A 271 -18.11 -7.96 0.42
N LYS A 272 -19.02 -8.93 0.26
CA LYS A 272 -19.01 -9.89 -0.86
C LYS A 272 -19.17 -9.18 -2.21
N PHE A 273 -20.06 -8.19 -2.26
CA PHE A 273 -20.28 -7.39 -3.46
C PHE A 273 -19.02 -6.61 -3.85
N ARG A 274 -18.37 -5.92 -2.89
CA ARG A 274 -17.12 -5.20 -3.15
C ARG A 274 -16.01 -6.13 -3.64
N ALA A 275 -15.81 -7.27 -2.96
CA ALA A 275 -14.82 -8.25 -3.38
C ALA A 275 -15.09 -8.75 -4.81
N SER A 276 -16.35 -9.08 -5.13
CA SER A 276 -16.74 -9.47 -6.48
C SER A 276 -16.50 -8.37 -7.51
N LEU A 277 -16.82 -7.11 -7.19
CA LEU A 277 -16.63 -5.97 -8.08
C LEU A 277 -15.15 -5.81 -8.46
N PHE A 278 -14.26 -5.77 -7.46
CA PHE A 278 -12.82 -5.64 -7.69
C PHE A 278 -12.24 -6.85 -8.41
N LEU A 279 -12.68 -8.06 -8.06
CA LEU A 279 -12.18 -9.29 -8.65
C LEU A 279 -12.61 -9.42 -10.12
N THR A 280 -13.84 -9.05 -10.47
CA THR A 280 -14.30 -8.98 -11.86
C THR A 280 -13.51 -7.95 -12.66
N MET A 281 -13.26 -6.77 -12.07
CA MET A 281 -12.45 -5.74 -12.72
C MET A 281 -11.02 -6.22 -12.97
N GLY A 282 -10.37 -6.87 -12.00
CA GLY A 282 -9.04 -7.46 -12.17
C GLY A 282 -9.00 -8.60 -13.18
N PHE A 283 -9.95 -9.54 -13.12
CA PHE A 283 -10.02 -10.68 -14.05
C PHE A 283 -10.40 -10.31 -15.47
N SER A 284 -10.91 -9.10 -15.72
CA SER A 284 -11.03 -8.59 -17.10
C SER A 284 -9.69 -8.62 -17.86
N GLY A 285 -8.56 -8.58 -17.14
CA GLY A 285 -7.20 -8.73 -17.66
C GLY A 285 -6.87 -10.10 -18.27
N VAL A 286 -7.68 -11.13 -18.01
CA VAL A 286 -7.54 -12.45 -18.67
C VAL A 286 -7.71 -12.33 -20.18
N ILE A 287 -8.59 -11.43 -20.65
CA ILE A 287 -8.83 -11.22 -22.09
C ILE A 287 -7.58 -10.70 -22.81
N PRO A 288 -6.98 -9.56 -22.41
CA PRO A 288 -5.73 -9.09 -23.03
C PRO A 288 -4.57 -10.06 -22.80
N ALA A 289 -4.52 -10.81 -21.69
CA ALA A 289 -3.48 -11.81 -21.45
C ALA A 289 -3.56 -12.99 -22.44
N ILE A 290 -4.76 -13.53 -22.71
CA ILE A 290 -4.95 -14.57 -23.73
C ILE A 290 -4.59 -14.02 -25.11
N HIS A 291 -5.05 -12.81 -25.45
CA HIS A 291 -4.71 -12.18 -26.72
C HIS A 291 -3.19 -11.99 -26.87
N ALA A 292 -2.51 -11.52 -25.82
CA ALA A 292 -1.06 -11.41 -25.76
C ALA A 292 -0.35 -12.76 -26.00
N ALA A 293 -0.84 -13.82 -25.36
CA ALA A 293 -0.31 -15.17 -25.51
C ALA A 293 -0.42 -15.67 -26.95
N THR A 294 -1.55 -15.40 -27.63
CA THR A 294 -1.74 -15.79 -29.03
C THR A 294 -0.84 -15.04 -30.00
N LEU A 295 -0.58 -13.75 -29.75
CA LEU A 295 0.28 -12.93 -30.60
C LEU A 295 1.76 -13.28 -30.44
N HIS A 296 2.19 -13.56 -29.21
CA HIS A 296 3.62 -13.65 -28.85
C HIS A 296 4.03 -15.04 -28.38
N TRP A 297 3.30 -16.08 -28.79
CA TRP A 297 3.47 -17.45 -28.29
C TRP A 297 4.89 -18.03 -28.46
N ALA A 298 5.62 -17.57 -29.48
CA ALA A 298 6.98 -18.02 -29.78
C ALA A 298 8.05 -17.41 -28.85
N HIS A 299 7.71 -16.38 -28.07
CA HIS A 299 8.66 -15.66 -27.21
C HIS A 299 8.58 -16.17 -25.76
N SER A 300 9.62 -16.89 -25.32
CA SER A 300 9.69 -17.46 -23.96
C SER A 300 9.60 -16.40 -22.86
N GLN A 301 10.20 -15.22 -23.06
CA GLN A 301 10.12 -14.09 -22.10
C GLN A 301 8.68 -13.63 -21.87
N MET A 302 7.85 -13.62 -22.93
CA MET A 302 6.44 -13.24 -22.82
C MET A 302 5.64 -14.29 -22.05
N LEU A 303 5.88 -15.59 -22.32
CA LEU A 303 5.22 -16.66 -21.58
C LEU A 303 5.57 -16.65 -20.09
N ILE A 304 6.83 -16.35 -19.75
CA ILE A 304 7.26 -16.18 -18.35
C ILE A 304 6.54 -14.99 -17.70
N ALA A 305 6.47 -13.84 -18.39
CA ALA A 305 5.78 -12.66 -17.88
C ALA A 305 4.28 -12.93 -17.65
N LEU A 306 3.61 -13.59 -18.60
CA LEU A 306 2.22 -14.03 -18.45
C LEU A 306 2.03 -15.04 -17.32
N GLY A 307 3.03 -15.91 -17.07
CA GLY A 307 3.04 -16.79 -15.90
C GLY A 307 3.04 -16.02 -14.57
N TYR A 308 3.81 -14.92 -14.48
CA TYR A 308 3.78 -14.02 -13.32
C TYR A 308 2.45 -13.27 -13.20
N GLU A 309 1.79 -12.89 -14.30
CA GLU A 309 0.44 -12.32 -14.27
C GLU A 309 -0.61 -13.32 -13.75
N VAL A 310 -0.52 -14.59 -14.16
CA VAL A 310 -1.38 -15.66 -13.62
C VAL A 310 -1.12 -15.85 -12.13
N PHE A 311 0.15 -15.87 -11.73
CA PHE A 311 0.53 -15.98 -10.31
C PHE A 311 0.00 -14.80 -9.49
N MET A 312 0.13 -13.57 -10.00
CA MET A 312 -0.49 -12.39 -9.39
C MET A 312 -2.01 -12.55 -9.25
N GLY A 313 -2.70 -13.01 -10.30
CA GLY A 313 -4.15 -13.23 -10.26
C GLY A 313 -4.55 -14.25 -9.20
N MET A 314 -3.77 -15.32 -9.03
CA MET A 314 -3.95 -16.29 -7.95
C MET A 314 -3.76 -15.68 -6.56
N LEU A 315 -2.72 -14.87 -6.36
CA LEU A 315 -2.49 -14.17 -5.09
C LEU A 315 -3.67 -13.28 -4.71
N TYR A 316 -4.18 -12.47 -5.64
CA TYR A 316 -5.35 -11.62 -5.38
C TYR A 316 -6.62 -12.45 -5.10
N ALA A 317 -6.86 -13.52 -5.85
CA ALA A 317 -8.03 -14.38 -5.64
C ALA A 317 -7.99 -15.08 -4.27
N ILE A 318 -6.82 -15.60 -3.87
CA ILE A 318 -6.61 -16.22 -2.56
C ILE A 318 -6.78 -15.19 -1.43
N GLY A 319 -6.17 -14.01 -1.57
CA GLY A 319 -6.32 -12.92 -0.62
C GLY A 319 -7.79 -12.49 -0.45
N ALA A 320 -8.51 -12.31 -1.56
CA ALA A 320 -9.94 -11.99 -1.54
C ALA A 320 -10.76 -13.10 -0.87
N GLY A 321 -10.37 -14.37 -1.06
CA GLY A 321 -10.93 -15.52 -0.36
C GLY A 321 -10.80 -15.40 1.17
N PHE A 322 -9.62 -15.06 1.67
CA PHE A 322 -9.42 -14.79 3.10
C PHE A 322 -10.29 -13.64 3.59
N TYR A 323 -10.27 -12.50 2.89
CA TYR A 323 -11.05 -11.31 3.25
C TYR A 323 -12.57 -11.57 3.34
N VAL A 324 -13.13 -12.33 2.40
CA VAL A 324 -14.56 -12.69 2.40
C VAL A 324 -14.87 -13.75 3.46
N SER A 325 -14.01 -14.74 3.61
CA SER A 325 -14.23 -15.86 4.53
C SER A 325 -13.96 -15.50 5.99
N ARG A 326 -13.22 -14.43 6.30
CA ARG A 326 -12.85 -14.04 7.67
C ARG A 326 -12.14 -15.16 8.44
N ILE A 327 -11.34 -15.95 7.73
CA ILE A 327 -10.50 -17.01 8.29
C ILE A 327 -9.09 -16.44 8.47
N PRO A 328 -8.38 -16.72 9.58
CA PRO A 328 -8.69 -17.72 10.61
C PRO A 328 -9.52 -17.22 11.81
N GLU A 329 -9.80 -15.92 11.93
CA GLU A 329 -10.46 -15.36 13.11
C GLU A 329 -11.86 -15.92 13.36
N ARG A 330 -12.59 -16.31 12.30
CA ARG A 330 -13.86 -17.01 12.41
C ARG A 330 -13.74 -18.36 13.12
N TRP A 331 -12.62 -19.08 12.95
CA TRP A 331 -12.42 -20.39 13.58
C TRP A 331 -12.09 -20.28 15.06
N LYS A 332 -11.41 -19.20 15.47
CA LYS A 332 -11.07 -18.96 16.87
C LYS A 332 -11.17 -17.46 17.20
N PRO A 333 -12.38 -16.96 17.49
CA PRO A 333 -12.61 -15.56 17.84
C PRO A 333 -11.76 -15.14 19.05
N GLY A 334 -11.24 -13.91 19.03
CA GLY A 334 -10.37 -13.39 20.10
C GLY A 334 -8.89 -13.78 20.00
N CYS A 335 -8.54 -14.87 19.30
CA CYS A 335 -7.16 -15.34 19.22
C CYS A 335 -6.32 -14.55 18.20
N PHE A 336 -6.97 -13.93 17.24
CA PHE A 336 -6.36 -13.21 16.12
C PHE A 336 -6.62 -11.71 16.18
N ASP A 337 -6.89 -11.17 17.38
CA ASP A 337 -7.29 -9.76 17.54
C ASP A 337 -6.18 -8.78 17.18
N LEU A 338 -4.92 -9.13 17.43
CA LEU A 338 -3.75 -8.31 17.12
C LEU A 338 -3.05 -8.72 15.83
N ALA A 339 -2.95 -10.02 15.56
CA ALA A 339 -2.13 -10.55 14.47
C ALA A 339 -2.75 -11.77 13.80
N GLY A 340 -2.59 -11.86 12.47
CA GLY A 340 -2.95 -13.02 11.65
C GLY A 340 -4.42 -13.13 11.28
N HIS A 341 -5.24 -12.09 11.49
CA HIS A 341 -6.62 -12.08 11.01
C HIS A 341 -6.68 -11.86 9.50
N SER A 342 -7.80 -12.27 8.88
CA SER A 342 -7.99 -12.30 7.42
C SER A 342 -7.61 -11.02 6.68
N HIS A 343 -7.95 -9.86 7.25
CA HIS A 343 -7.67 -8.56 6.64
C HIS A 343 -6.16 -8.25 6.57
N GLN A 344 -5.38 -8.62 7.58
CA GLN A 344 -3.91 -8.50 7.53
C GLN A 344 -3.32 -9.44 6.48
N ILE A 345 -3.84 -10.66 6.41
CA ILE A 345 -3.43 -11.65 5.40
C ILE A 345 -3.73 -11.09 4.00
N PHE A 346 -4.93 -10.53 3.79
CA PHE A 346 -5.31 -9.89 2.54
C PHE A 346 -4.33 -8.78 2.13
N HIS A 347 -3.94 -7.90 3.06
CA HIS A 347 -2.94 -6.85 2.79
C HIS A 347 -1.60 -7.42 2.28
N VAL A 348 -1.12 -8.50 2.91
CA VAL A 348 0.12 -9.18 2.48
C VAL A 348 -0.02 -9.73 1.06
N PHE A 349 -1.16 -10.36 0.74
CA PHE A 349 -1.43 -10.84 -0.62
C PHE A 349 -1.53 -9.70 -1.63
N VAL A 350 -2.06 -8.54 -1.24
CA VAL A 350 -2.12 -7.36 -2.11
C VAL A 350 -0.72 -6.87 -2.49
N VAL A 351 0.17 -6.72 -1.51
CA VAL A 351 1.57 -6.32 -1.75
C VAL A 351 2.30 -7.38 -2.57
N GLY A 352 2.13 -8.67 -2.23
CA GLY A 352 2.74 -9.77 -2.98
C GLY A 352 2.28 -9.83 -4.45
N GLY A 353 0.98 -9.64 -4.70
CA GLY A 353 0.42 -9.56 -6.05
C GLY A 353 0.99 -8.38 -6.85
N ALA A 354 1.07 -7.20 -6.24
CA ALA A 354 1.66 -6.04 -6.89
C ALA A 354 3.17 -6.22 -7.20
N LEU A 355 3.91 -6.93 -6.34
CA LEU A 355 5.32 -7.27 -6.59
C LEU A 355 5.46 -8.28 -7.74
N ALA A 356 4.63 -9.33 -7.78
CA ALA A 356 4.60 -10.28 -8.90
C ALA A 356 4.30 -9.57 -10.24
N HIS A 357 3.34 -8.65 -10.23
CA HIS A 357 3.02 -7.81 -11.39
C HIS A 357 4.18 -6.88 -11.79
N SER A 358 4.91 -6.33 -10.80
CA SER A 358 6.11 -5.53 -11.05
C SER A 358 7.15 -6.33 -11.82
N VAL A 359 7.41 -7.58 -11.41
CA VAL A 359 8.32 -8.49 -12.10
C VAL A 359 7.83 -8.78 -13.53
N ALA A 360 6.55 -9.11 -13.72
CA ALA A 360 5.97 -9.34 -15.04
C ALA A 360 6.17 -8.13 -15.97
N THR A 361 5.85 -6.93 -15.48
CA THR A 361 5.96 -5.68 -16.24
C THR A 361 7.41 -5.37 -16.62
N LEU A 362 8.37 -5.55 -15.72
CA LEU A 362 9.79 -5.35 -16.02
C LEU A 362 10.28 -6.33 -17.10
N ILE A 363 9.85 -7.60 -17.07
CA ILE A 363 10.16 -8.58 -18.12
C ILE A 363 9.58 -8.14 -19.46
N MET A 364 8.30 -7.71 -19.50
CA MET A 364 7.66 -7.22 -20.73
C MET A 364 8.36 -5.97 -21.28
N MET A 365 8.74 -5.03 -20.41
CA MET A 365 9.45 -3.81 -20.79
C MET A 365 10.84 -4.14 -21.37
N ASN A 366 11.61 -5.00 -20.72
CA ASN A 366 12.94 -5.42 -21.18
C ASN A 366 12.86 -6.17 -22.52
N TRP A 367 11.87 -7.06 -22.67
CA TRP A 367 11.62 -7.75 -23.94
C TRP A 367 11.31 -6.74 -25.07
N ARG A 368 10.47 -5.73 -24.79
CA ARG A 368 10.13 -4.70 -25.77
C ARG A 368 11.33 -3.81 -26.13
N GLN A 369 12.19 -3.46 -25.17
CA GLN A 369 13.42 -2.72 -25.44
C GLN A 369 14.34 -3.46 -26.42
N GLY A 370 14.38 -4.79 -26.35
CA GLY A 370 15.15 -5.62 -27.29
C GLY A 370 14.53 -5.75 -28.69
N SER A 371 13.26 -5.37 -28.89
CA SER A 371 12.54 -5.50 -30.16
C SER A 371 11.56 -4.33 -30.36
N LEU A 372 12.13 -3.16 -30.65
CA LEU A 372 11.39 -1.91 -30.88
C LEU A 372 10.64 -1.89 -32.22
N THR A 373 11.05 -2.71 -33.18
CA THR A 373 10.42 -2.77 -34.49
C THR A 373 9.13 -3.59 -34.48
N CYS A 374 8.13 -3.01 -35.13
CA CYS A 374 6.96 -3.68 -35.68
C CYS A 374 7.27 -4.00 -37.16
#